data_AF-A0AAW8G6A1-F1
#
_entry.id   AF-A0AAW8G6A1-F1
#
_cell.length_a   1.000
_cell.length_b   1.000
_cell.length_c   1.000
_cell.angle_alpha   90.00
_cell.angle_beta   90.00
_cell.angle_gamma   90.00
#
_symmetry.space_group_name_H-M   'P 1'
#
loop_
_entity.id
_entity.type
_entity.pdbx_description
1 polymer ?
#
loop_
_entity_poly.entity_id
_entity_poly.type
_entity_poly.pdbx_seq_one_letter_code
_entity_poly.pdbx_strand_id
1 'polypeptide(L)'
;MSQRCTTFYLEMTSPDALREKPQRPDLQIVECEVPQPELNRFLYGLVGKDWNWSDMNRWSEADWRALVEQDSHRTWVAYHRGAIAGYYELYRPDGRNAEIRYFGLAGAFLGHGFGGPLLSHALRAAWDWPGTERVWVHTCTLDHPAALANYQARGLRIYKEEHAPL
;
A
#
# COMPACT_ATOMS: atom_id res chain seq x y z
N MET A 1 -0.10 -19.32 -26.02
CA MET A 1 -0.46 -17.90 -25.83
C MET A 1 0.55 -17.33 -24.84
N SER A 2 1.29 -16.27 -25.20
CA SER A 2 2.23 -15.64 -24.26
C SER A 2 1.44 -15.11 -23.06
N GLN A 3 1.88 -15.46 -21.86
CA GLN A 3 1.29 -15.00 -20.63
C GLN A 3 1.46 -13.46 -20.58
N ARG A 4 0.42 -12.74 -20.17
CA ARG A 4 0.41 -11.27 -20.11
C ARG A 4 0.15 -10.82 -18.67
N CYS A 5 0.84 -9.78 -18.25
CA CYS A 5 0.55 -9.04 -17.03
C CYS A 5 -0.33 -7.84 -17.38
N THR A 6 -1.47 -7.69 -16.71
CA THR A 6 -2.24 -6.44 -16.77
C THR A 6 -2.00 -5.66 -15.49
N THR A 7 -1.59 -4.40 -15.61
CA THR A 7 -1.47 -3.44 -14.51
C THR A 7 -2.67 -2.51 -14.53
N PHE A 8 -3.41 -2.45 -13.43
CA PHE A 8 -4.52 -1.55 -13.20
C PHE A 8 -4.04 -0.38 -12.35
N TYR A 9 -4.28 0.84 -12.82
CA TYR A 9 -4.06 2.06 -12.05
C TYR A 9 -5.41 2.57 -11.56
N LEU A 10 -5.50 2.75 -10.25
CA LEU A 10 -6.72 3.18 -9.58
C LEU A 10 -6.51 4.50 -8.85
N GLU A 11 -7.56 5.32 -8.81
CA GLU A 11 -7.53 6.63 -8.15
C GLU A 11 -8.80 6.90 -7.32
N MET A 12 -8.66 7.86 -6.41
CA MET A 12 -9.72 8.52 -5.65
C MET A 12 -9.42 10.02 -5.64
N THR A 13 -10.37 10.84 -6.10
CA THR A 13 -10.19 12.31 -6.25
C THR A 13 -11.04 13.13 -5.27
N SER A 14 -11.69 12.48 -4.31
CA SER A 14 -12.39 13.12 -3.19
C SER A 14 -12.40 12.18 -1.99
N PRO A 15 -12.18 12.67 -0.76
CA PRO A 15 -12.32 11.86 0.45
C PRO A 15 -13.73 11.31 0.63
N ASP A 16 -14.77 11.96 0.11
CA ASP A 16 -16.17 11.51 0.19
C ASP A 16 -16.43 10.22 -0.60
N ALA A 17 -15.55 9.88 -1.54
CA ALA A 17 -15.63 8.62 -2.28
C ALA A 17 -15.17 7.42 -1.44
N LEU A 18 -14.52 7.65 -0.29
CA LEU A 18 -14.09 6.58 0.61
C LEU A 18 -15.29 5.81 1.13
N ARG A 19 -15.39 4.56 0.69
CA ARG A 19 -16.27 3.58 1.31
C ARG A 19 -15.45 2.95 2.42
N GLU A 20 -15.73 3.30 3.67
CA GLU A 20 -14.91 2.81 4.78
C GLU A 20 -15.29 1.37 5.17
N LYS A 21 -14.28 0.58 5.57
CA LYS A 21 -14.46 -0.65 6.34
C LYS A 21 -14.02 -0.34 7.77
N PRO A 22 -14.89 -0.53 8.78
CA PRO A 22 -14.57 -0.14 10.15
C PRO A 22 -13.27 -0.77 10.65
N GLN A 23 -12.49 0.02 11.40
CA GLN A 23 -11.32 -0.46 12.10
C GLN A 23 -11.69 -1.61 13.04
N ARG A 24 -10.82 -2.62 13.11
CA ARG A 24 -11.04 -3.75 14.02
C ARG A 24 -10.41 -3.46 15.38
N PRO A 25 -11.07 -3.82 16.50
CA PRO A 25 -10.49 -3.65 17.84
C PRO A 25 -9.18 -4.44 18.05
N ASP A 26 -8.99 -5.52 17.30
CA ASP A 26 -7.82 -6.39 17.36
C ASP A 26 -6.75 -6.07 16.30
N LEU A 27 -6.89 -4.97 15.56
CA LEU A 27 -5.93 -4.49 14.57
C LEU A 27 -5.45 -3.09 14.97
N GLN A 28 -4.23 -3.00 15.47
CA GLN A 28 -3.58 -1.73 15.76
C GLN A 28 -2.81 -1.28 14.51
N ILE A 29 -3.01 -0.04 14.05
CA ILE A 29 -2.26 0.50 12.90
C ILE A 29 -1.49 1.71 13.42
N VAL A 30 -0.17 1.68 13.30
CA VAL A 30 0.73 2.68 13.90
C VAL A 30 1.66 3.21 12.84
N GLU A 31 1.86 4.52 12.84
CA GLU A 31 2.85 5.16 11.98
C GLU A 31 4.27 4.97 12.52
N CYS A 32 5.22 4.75 11.62
CA CYS A 32 6.64 4.86 11.92
C CYS A 32 7.08 6.33 11.76
N GLU A 33 6.82 7.15 12.77
CA GLU A 33 7.11 8.61 12.74
C GLU A 33 8.61 8.93 12.70
N VAL A 34 9.44 8.03 13.22
CA VAL A 34 10.91 8.09 13.08
C VAL A 34 11.29 7.23 11.87
N PRO A 35 11.78 7.82 10.76
CA PRO A 35 12.19 7.06 9.58
C PRO A 35 13.17 5.94 9.93
N GLN A 36 12.88 4.71 9.50
CA GLN A 36 13.70 3.53 9.79
C GLN A 36 13.86 2.66 8.52
N PRO A 37 14.88 2.93 7.67
CA PRO A 37 15.08 2.24 6.40
C PRO A 37 15.13 0.72 6.50
N GLU A 38 15.70 0.19 7.58
CA GLU A 38 15.80 -1.25 7.84
C GLU A 38 14.43 -1.88 8.10
N LEU A 39 13.51 -1.14 8.74
CA LEU A 39 12.14 -1.59 8.96
C LEU A 39 11.39 -1.67 7.63
N ASN A 40 11.47 -0.63 6.79
CA ASN A 40 10.85 -0.63 5.46
C ASN A 40 11.34 -1.78 4.59
N ARG A 41 12.65 -2.00 4.56
CA ARG A 41 13.25 -3.15 3.85
C ARG A 41 12.74 -4.48 4.39
N PHE A 42 12.64 -4.62 5.72
CA PHE A 42 12.09 -5.82 6.34
C PHE A 42 10.62 -6.04 5.98
N LEU A 43 9.78 -5.00 6.05
CA LEU A 43 8.35 -5.07 5.73
C LEU A 43 8.10 -5.43 4.27
N TYR A 44 8.86 -4.83 3.34
CA TYR A 44 8.83 -5.16 1.92
C TYR A 44 9.10 -6.64 1.69
N GLY A 45 10.14 -7.19 2.34
CA GLY A 45 10.41 -8.62 2.27
C GLY A 45 9.32 -9.47 2.93
N LEU A 46 8.86 -9.12 4.13
CA LEU A 46 7.89 -9.90 4.90
C LEU A 46 6.54 -10.05 4.18
N VAL A 47 6.03 -8.96 3.61
CA VAL A 47 4.73 -8.91 2.95
C VAL A 47 4.84 -9.28 1.47
N GLY A 48 5.93 -8.86 0.81
CA GLY A 48 6.17 -9.11 -0.61
C GLY A 48 6.62 -10.54 -0.93
N LYS A 49 7.15 -11.33 0.02
CA LYS A 49 7.76 -12.65 -0.25
C LYS A 49 6.88 -13.64 -1.02
N ASP A 50 5.57 -13.59 -0.80
CA ASP A 50 4.60 -14.53 -1.42
C ASP A 50 4.10 -13.99 -2.77
N TRP A 51 4.54 -12.79 -3.16
CA TRP A 51 4.19 -12.06 -4.37
C TRP A 51 5.44 -11.74 -5.19
N ASN A 52 5.28 -11.26 -6.42
CA ASN A 52 6.41 -11.02 -7.31
C ASN A 52 7.15 -9.68 -7.05
N TRP A 53 7.20 -9.25 -5.79
CA TRP A 53 7.85 -8.01 -5.37
C TRP A 53 9.38 -8.17 -5.47
N SER A 54 9.96 -7.59 -6.52
CA SER A 54 11.40 -7.70 -6.79
C SER A 54 12.08 -6.38 -7.14
N ASP A 55 11.31 -5.30 -7.27
CA ASP A 55 11.80 -3.98 -7.69
C ASP A 55 12.89 -3.42 -6.78
N MET A 56 12.83 -3.76 -5.48
CA MET A 56 13.75 -3.25 -4.47
C MET A 56 14.86 -4.22 -4.08
N ASN A 57 14.95 -5.39 -4.74
CA ASN A 57 15.95 -6.41 -4.39
C ASN A 57 17.40 -5.93 -4.60
N ARG A 58 17.60 -4.93 -5.47
CA ARG A 58 18.93 -4.36 -5.77
C ARG A 58 19.24 -3.10 -4.95
N TRP A 59 18.31 -2.64 -4.12
CA TRP A 59 18.49 -1.42 -3.35
C TRP A 59 19.54 -1.60 -2.26
N SER A 60 20.48 -0.67 -2.20
CA SER A 60 21.42 -0.51 -1.11
C SER A 60 20.74 0.12 0.11
N GLU A 61 21.41 0.11 1.27
CA GLU A 61 20.93 0.85 2.44
C GLU A 61 20.76 2.35 2.13
N ALA A 62 21.66 2.93 1.33
CA ALA A 62 21.58 4.33 0.94
C ALA A 62 20.35 4.63 0.08
N ASP A 63 19.93 3.70 -0.79
CA ASP A 63 18.72 3.87 -1.60
C ASP A 63 17.46 3.86 -0.72
N TRP A 64 17.38 2.91 0.23
CA TRP A 64 16.28 2.87 1.20
C TRP A 64 16.22 4.13 2.04
N ARG A 65 17.38 4.59 2.54
CA ARG A 65 17.50 5.82 3.30
C ARG A 65 17.02 7.03 2.52
N ALA A 66 17.48 7.17 1.28
CA ALA A 66 17.14 8.30 0.41
C ALA A 66 15.64 8.39 0.10
N LEU A 67 14.89 7.28 0.15
CA LEU A 67 13.43 7.27 0.02
C LEU A 67 12.73 7.53 1.36
N VAL A 68 13.08 6.77 2.40
CA VAL A 68 12.32 6.71 3.66
C VAL A 68 12.51 7.97 4.51
N GLU A 69 13.63 8.67 4.37
CA GLU A 69 13.89 9.92 5.09
C GLU A 69 13.27 11.16 4.42
N GLN A 70 12.51 11.01 3.33
CA GLN A 70 11.82 12.12 2.68
C GLN A 70 10.55 12.51 3.43
N ASP A 71 10.30 13.82 3.61
CA ASP A 71 9.03 14.33 4.19
C ASP A 71 7.78 13.90 3.40
N SER A 72 7.97 13.55 2.13
CA SER A 72 6.94 13.04 1.23
C SER A 72 6.70 11.54 1.35
N HIS A 73 7.42 10.82 2.22
CA HIS A 73 7.27 9.38 2.45
C HIS A 73 6.87 9.10 3.90
N ARG A 74 5.85 8.24 4.10
CA ARG A 74 5.40 7.83 5.43
C ARG A 74 5.03 6.35 5.42
N THR A 75 5.26 5.68 6.54
CA THR A 75 5.08 4.23 6.68
C THR A 75 4.18 3.90 7.86
N TRP A 76 3.24 2.97 7.68
CA TRP A 76 2.40 2.46 8.76
C TRP A 76 2.48 0.94 8.83
N VAL A 77 2.50 0.43 10.05
CA VAL A 77 2.53 -1.01 10.35
C VAL A 77 1.24 -1.40 11.05
N ALA A 78 0.63 -2.47 10.58
CA ALA A 78 -0.52 -3.09 11.20
C ALA A 78 -0.06 -4.24 12.11
N TYR A 79 -0.54 -4.24 13.35
CA TYR A 79 -0.23 -5.24 14.35
C TYR A 79 -1.51 -5.94 14.82
N HIS A 80 -1.44 -7.26 14.92
CA HIS A 80 -2.47 -8.09 15.54
C HIS A 80 -1.81 -8.90 16.66
N ARG A 81 -2.20 -8.62 17.91
CA ARG A 81 -1.69 -9.32 19.11
C ARG A 81 -0.15 -9.38 19.17
N GLY A 82 0.51 -8.28 18.80
CA GLY A 82 1.97 -8.14 18.80
C GLY A 82 2.69 -8.64 17.54
N ALA A 83 2.00 -9.34 16.65
CA ALA A 83 2.56 -9.76 15.36
C ALA A 83 2.29 -8.71 14.26
N ILE A 84 3.21 -8.56 13.31
CA ILE A 84 3.02 -7.71 12.13
C ILE A 84 2.01 -8.39 11.20
N ALA A 85 0.82 -7.80 11.11
CA ALA A 85 -0.28 -8.26 10.26
C ALA A 85 -0.14 -7.78 8.82
N GLY A 86 0.48 -6.61 8.61
CA GLY A 86 0.65 -5.98 7.31
C GLY A 86 1.26 -4.60 7.43
N TYR A 87 1.39 -3.91 6.32
CA TYR A 87 1.89 -2.53 6.30
C TYR A 87 1.43 -1.80 5.04
N TYR A 88 1.61 -0.49 5.03
CA TYR A 88 1.55 0.30 3.82
C TYR A 88 2.49 1.51 3.88
N GLU A 89 2.84 2.00 2.70
CA GLU A 89 3.62 3.23 2.51
C GLU A 89 2.82 4.24 1.70
N LEU A 90 2.87 5.51 2.11
CA LEU A 90 2.36 6.63 1.34
C LEU A 90 3.51 7.46 0.81
N TYR A 91 3.42 7.86 -0.45
CA TYR A 91 4.41 8.70 -1.12
C TYR A 91 3.74 9.86 -1.87
N ARG A 92 4.10 11.10 -1.56
CA ARG A 92 3.48 12.32 -2.12
C ARG A 92 4.53 13.38 -2.47
N PRO A 93 5.37 13.15 -3.49
CA PRO A 93 6.50 14.02 -3.80
C PRO A 93 6.10 15.40 -4.33
N ASP A 94 4.90 15.55 -4.88
CA ASP A 94 4.39 16.79 -5.47
C ASP A 94 3.44 17.58 -4.57
N GLY A 95 3.28 17.12 -3.32
CA GLY A 95 2.39 17.71 -2.31
C GLY A 95 0.89 17.52 -2.56
N ARG A 96 0.48 16.86 -3.66
CA ARG A 96 -0.94 16.80 -4.09
C ARG A 96 -1.43 15.39 -4.40
N ASN A 97 -0.58 14.54 -4.97
CA ASN A 97 -0.93 13.20 -5.44
C ASN A 97 -0.28 12.16 -4.52
N ALA A 98 -1.06 11.63 -3.56
CA ALA A 98 -0.59 10.59 -2.67
C ALA A 98 -0.68 9.22 -3.35
N GLU A 99 0.46 8.55 -3.52
CA GLU A 99 0.55 7.15 -3.94
C GLU A 99 0.49 6.24 -2.70
N ILE A 100 -0.36 5.22 -2.73
CA ILE A 100 -0.20 4.04 -1.88
C ILE A 100 0.88 3.18 -2.56
N ARG A 101 2.14 3.41 -2.21
CA ARG A 101 3.29 2.85 -2.92
C ARG A 101 3.43 1.35 -2.69
N TYR A 102 3.27 0.94 -1.43
CA TYR A 102 3.22 -0.46 -1.03
C TYR A 102 2.04 -0.66 -0.09
N PHE A 103 1.36 -1.79 -0.25
CA PHE A 103 0.25 -2.17 0.59
C PHE A 103 0.14 -3.69 0.60
N GLY A 104 0.03 -4.28 1.79
CA GLY A 104 -0.26 -5.70 1.88
C GLY A 104 -0.31 -6.24 3.29
N LEU A 105 -0.66 -7.50 3.38
CA LEU A 105 -0.68 -8.27 4.63
C LEU A 105 0.41 -9.32 4.60
N ALA A 106 0.98 -9.62 5.77
CA ALA A 106 1.83 -10.79 5.91
C ALA A 106 0.98 -12.06 5.68
N GLY A 107 1.58 -13.09 5.07
CA GLY A 107 0.85 -14.28 4.59
C GLY A 107 -0.08 -14.93 5.63
N ALA A 108 0.33 -14.98 6.90
CA ALA A 108 -0.46 -15.54 8.01
C ALA A 108 -1.77 -14.78 8.32
N PHE A 109 -1.96 -13.59 7.75
CA PHE A 109 -3.10 -12.71 8.00
C PHE A 109 -4.02 -12.56 6.78
N LEU A 110 -3.68 -13.22 5.67
CA LEU A 110 -4.53 -13.29 4.49
C LEU A 110 -5.82 -14.08 4.78
N GLY A 111 -6.93 -13.68 4.14
CA GLY A 111 -8.23 -14.34 4.32
C GLY A 111 -8.93 -14.07 5.68
N HIS A 112 -8.28 -13.37 6.61
CA HIS A 112 -8.85 -13.08 7.93
C HIS A 112 -9.58 -11.74 8.03
N GLY A 113 -9.77 -11.02 6.91
CA GLY A 113 -10.51 -9.76 6.86
C GLY A 113 -9.77 -8.52 7.37
N PHE A 114 -8.43 -8.56 7.43
CA PHE A 114 -7.60 -7.40 7.83
C PHE A 114 -7.38 -6.37 6.70
N GLY A 115 -7.48 -6.79 5.44
CA GLY A 115 -7.11 -5.94 4.29
C GLY A 115 -8.07 -4.77 4.05
N GLY A 116 -9.36 -4.96 4.33
CA GLY A 116 -10.35 -3.89 4.22
C GLY A 116 -10.09 -2.75 5.22
N PRO A 117 -10.05 -3.04 6.54
CA PRO A 117 -9.71 -2.04 7.56
C PRO A 117 -8.35 -1.37 7.33
N LEU A 118 -7.32 -2.15 6.94
CA LEU A 118 -5.99 -1.59 6.65
C LEU A 118 -6.03 -0.61 5.47
N LEU A 119 -6.72 -0.94 4.38
CA LEU A 119 -6.82 -0.05 3.21
C LEU A 119 -7.65 1.19 3.53
N SER A 120 -8.73 1.06 4.29
CA SER A 120 -9.51 2.20 4.76
C SER A 120 -8.66 3.15 5.60
N HIS A 121 -7.80 2.61 6.47
CA HIS A 121 -6.84 3.41 7.22
C HIS A 121 -5.83 4.12 6.31
N ALA A 122 -5.26 3.41 5.32
CA ALA A 122 -4.32 3.99 4.36
C ALA A 122 -4.91 5.16 3.56
N LEU A 123 -6.15 5.00 3.08
CA LEU A 123 -6.87 6.04 2.34
C LEU A 123 -7.15 7.26 3.21
N ARG A 124 -7.60 7.05 4.45
CA ARG A 124 -7.79 8.15 5.40
C ARG A 124 -6.48 8.88 5.69
N ALA A 125 -5.40 8.15 5.98
CA ALA A 125 -4.08 8.73 6.24
C ALA A 125 -3.55 9.56 5.05
N ALA A 126 -3.84 9.15 3.81
CA ALA A 126 -3.47 9.90 2.61
C ALA A 126 -4.27 11.20 2.45
N TRP A 127 -5.56 11.19 2.82
CA TRP A 127 -6.42 12.38 2.81
C TRP A 127 -6.16 13.32 4.00
N ASP A 128 -5.69 12.79 5.13
CA ASP A 128 -5.29 13.59 6.31
C ASP A 128 -4.05 14.46 6.04
N TRP A 129 -3.33 14.19 4.95
CA TRP A 129 -2.20 14.98 4.49
C TRP A 129 -2.71 16.30 3.85
N PRO A 130 -2.41 17.48 4.43
CA PRO A 130 -2.97 18.74 3.93
C PRO A 130 -2.58 19.00 2.47
N GLY A 131 -3.55 19.41 1.65
CA GLY A 131 -3.34 19.67 0.22
C GLY A 131 -3.42 18.46 -0.70
N THR A 132 -3.72 17.25 -0.18
CA THR A 132 -4.00 16.10 -1.05
C THR A 132 -5.21 16.37 -1.94
N GLU A 133 -5.03 16.21 -3.24
CA GLU A 133 -6.05 16.34 -4.29
C GLU A 133 -6.44 14.99 -4.89
N ARG A 134 -5.55 14.00 -4.80
CA ARG A 134 -5.74 12.66 -5.33
C ARG A 134 -4.98 11.62 -4.52
N VAL A 135 -5.60 10.47 -4.30
CA VAL A 135 -4.96 9.25 -3.81
C VAL A 135 -4.99 8.21 -4.92
N TRP A 136 -3.87 7.54 -5.19
CA TRP A 136 -3.78 6.55 -6.26
C TRP A 136 -2.93 5.35 -5.86
N VAL A 137 -3.10 4.26 -6.60
CA VAL A 137 -2.37 3.00 -6.43
C VAL A 137 -2.32 2.28 -7.78
N HIS A 138 -1.36 1.40 -7.96
CA HIS A 138 -1.38 0.44 -9.05
C HIS A 138 -1.26 -0.97 -8.49
N THR A 139 -1.89 -1.93 -9.18
CA THR A 139 -1.82 -3.36 -8.86
C THR A 139 -1.86 -4.13 -10.16
N CYS A 140 -1.26 -5.30 -10.22
CA CYS A 140 -1.22 -6.12 -11.42
C CYS A 140 -1.78 -7.52 -11.19
N THR A 141 -1.99 -8.26 -12.28
CA THR A 141 -2.48 -9.65 -12.26
C THR A 141 -1.53 -10.64 -11.58
N LEU A 142 -0.31 -10.22 -11.21
CA LEU A 142 0.64 -11.01 -10.41
C LEU A 142 0.52 -10.76 -8.89
N ASP A 143 -0.20 -9.71 -8.47
CA ASP A 143 -0.48 -9.46 -7.06
C ASP A 143 -1.54 -10.42 -6.51
N HIS A 144 -1.85 -10.30 -5.22
CA HIS A 144 -2.92 -11.08 -4.61
C HIS A 144 -4.23 -10.94 -5.40
N PRO A 145 -4.93 -12.05 -5.73
CA PRO A 145 -6.20 -12.02 -6.47
C PRO A 145 -7.34 -11.15 -5.88
N ALA A 146 -7.21 -10.74 -4.61
CA ALA A 146 -8.19 -9.92 -3.91
C ALA A 146 -7.84 -8.41 -3.94
N ALA A 147 -6.65 -8.03 -4.42
CA ALA A 147 -6.16 -6.66 -4.37
C ALA A 147 -7.08 -5.70 -5.12
N LEU A 148 -7.32 -5.95 -6.41
CA LEU A 148 -8.19 -5.12 -7.25
C LEU A 148 -9.59 -4.94 -6.66
N ALA A 149 -10.21 -6.05 -6.25
CA ALA A 149 -11.54 -6.05 -5.64
C ALA A 149 -11.57 -5.28 -4.31
N ASN A 150 -10.51 -5.37 -3.49
CA ASN A 150 -10.40 -4.62 -2.25
C ASN A 150 -10.31 -3.11 -2.52
N TYR A 151 -9.48 -2.67 -3.48
CA TYR A 151 -9.38 -1.27 -3.88
C TYR A 151 -10.72 -0.70 -4.36
N GLN A 152 -11.39 -1.39 -5.27
CA GLN A 152 -12.69 -0.97 -5.78
C GLN A 152 -13.78 -0.95 -4.69
N ALA A 153 -13.76 -1.93 -3.78
CA ALA A 153 -14.69 -1.97 -2.67
C ALA A 153 -14.56 -0.75 -1.75
N ARG A 154 -13.35 -0.18 -1.60
CA ARG A 154 -13.08 1.02 -0.78
C ARG A 154 -13.27 2.35 -1.53
N GLY A 155 -13.71 2.30 -2.79
CA GLY A 155 -14.11 3.47 -3.56
C GLY A 155 -13.10 3.97 -4.57
N LEU A 156 -11.95 3.31 -4.73
CA LEU A 156 -11.05 3.63 -5.85
C LEU A 156 -11.65 3.17 -7.17
N ARG A 157 -11.43 3.93 -8.23
CA ARG A 157 -11.85 3.60 -9.60
C ARG A 157 -10.64 3.40 -10.49
N ILE A 158 -10.73 2.46 -11.44
CA ILE A 158 -9.71 2.30 -12.48
C ILE A 158 -9.76 3.54 -13.39
N TYR A 159 -8.61 4.16 -13.64
CA TYR A 159 -8.48 5.26 -14.62
C TYR A 159 -7.53 4.93 -15.78
N LYS A 160 -6.70 3.88 -15.64
CA LYS A 160 -5.78 3.40 -16.67
C LYS A 160 -5.51 1.91 -16.51
N GLU A 161 -5.32 1.22 -17.64
CA GLU A 161 -4.85 -0.15 -17.72
C GLU A 161 -3.65 -0.24 -18.65
N GLU A 162 -2.67 -1.07 -18.31
CA GLU A 162 -1.51 -1.38 -19.15
C GLU A 162 -1.34 -2.89 -19.30
N HIS A 163 -0.92 -3.34 -20.48
CA HIS A 163 -0.69 -4.76 -20.77
C HIS A 163 0.77 -4.96 -21.18
N ALA A 164 1.49 -5.79 -20.43
CA ALA A 164 2.86 -6.17 -20.73
C ALA A 164 2.96 -7.69 -20.96
N PRO A 165 3.85 -8.16 -21.86
CA PRO A 165 4.25 -9.56 -21.86
C PRO A 165 4.97 -9.89 -20.54
N LEU A 166 4.76 -11.12 -20.04
CA LEU A 166 5.51 -11.66 -18.90
C LEU A 166 6.90 -12.15 -19.29
#